data_AF-A0A0G4F1D7-F1
#
_entry.id   AF-A0A0G4F1D7-F1
#
_cell.length_a   1.000
_cell.length_b   1.000
_cell.length_c   1.000
_cell.angle_alpha   90.00
_cell.angle_beta   90.00
_cell.angle_gamma   90.00
#
_symmetry.space_group_name_H-M   'P 1'
#
loop_
_entity.id
_entity.type
_entity.pdbx_description
1 polymer ?
#
loop_
_entity_poly.entity_id
_entity_poly.type
_entity_poly.pdbx_seq_one_letter_code
_entity_poly.pdbx_strand_id
1 'polypeptide(L)'
;MGGSIRVGFIFLLLAWEACAFLSPDNVLHLRGRTRRQDQPPLLTTASELITSASPADSPTVLRAQIWKNPKVEGKRLVTSTHKNANISDIKVRRTLSEMRGRSVVEALAILEWSPRRPGYLVWNLIKTALANARDIYGSNNIRPRIHSCEAHRGPKVRRARFAGRGRLQRYRRPRTHITVTLEV
;
A
#
# COMPACT_ATOMS: atom_id res chain seq x y z
N MET A 1 53.38 -4.57 -14.97
CA MET A 1 53.48 -3.45 -14.02
C MET A 1 52.06 -3.14 -13.58
N GLY A 2 51.49 -3.83 -12.59
CA GLY A 2 51.84 -3.71 -11.16
C GLY A 2 50.98 -2.58 -10.57
N GLY A 3 50.06 -2.77 -9.63
CA GLY A 3 49.68 -3.97 -8.89
C GLY A 3 48.39 -3.75 -8.10
N SER A 4 47.79 -4.87 -7.68
CA SER A 4 46.82 -5.00 -6.59
C SER A 4 47.40 -4.48 -5.27
N ILE A 5 46.55 -4.07 -4.31
CA ILE A 5 46.53 -4.57 -2.92
C ILE A 5 45.13 -4.30 -2.34
N ARG A 6 44.41 -5.40 -2.05
CA ARG A 6 43.40 -5.52 -0.99
C ARG A 6 44.11 -6.04 0.24
N VAL A 7 43.99 -5.40 1.40
CA VAL A 7 43.94 -5.97 2.79
C VAL A 7 43.48 -4.79 3.66
N GLY A 8 42.46 -4.81 4.52
CA GLY A 8 42.09 -5.79 5.56
C GLY A 8 42.58 -5.28 6.93
N PHE A 9 41.93 -5.72 8.02
CA PHE A 9 42.16 -5.44 9.45
C PHE A 9 41.50 -4.18 10.04
N ILE A 10 40.50 -4.26 10.94
CA ILE A 10 40.41 -4.90 12.28
C ILE A 10 41.38 -4.24 13.28
N PHE A 11 40.85 -3.93 14.48
CA PHE A 11 41.35 -3.09 15.60
C PHE A 11 40.66 -1.71 15.59
N LEU A 12 39.84 -1.30 16.57
CA LEU A 12 40.03 -1.43 18.01
C LEU A 12 38.66 -1.34 18.73
N LEU A 13 38.28 -2.42 19.39
CA LEU A 13 37.36 -2.46 20.52
C LEU A 13 38.23 -2.25 21.79
N LEU A 14 37.68 -1.63 22.84
CA LEU A 14 38.27 -1.31 24.16
C LEU A 14 38.97 0.05 24.29
N ALA A 15 38.20 1.07 24.73
CA ALA A 15 38.54 1.85 25.91
C ALA A 15 37.39 2.81 26.27
N TRP A 16 37.10 2.91 27.56
CA TRP A 16 36.28 3.94 28.21
C TRP A 16 34.81 3.62 28.53
N GLU A 17 34.58 2.43 29.08
CA GLU A 17 33.91 2.35 30.40
C GLU A 17 34.87 2.95 31.44
N ALA A 18 34.64 4.19 31.89
CA ALA A 18 35.10 4.72 33.19
C ALA A 18 34.82 6.22 33.33
N CYS A 19 33.59 6.58 33.67
CA CYS A 19 33.36 7.70 34.59
C CYS A 19 32.11 7.39 35.39
N ALA A 20 32.28 6.45 36.31
CA ALA A 20 31.56 6.42 37.57
C ALA A 20 31.95 7.64 38.42
N PHE A 21 31.33 7.74 39.62
CA PHE A 21 31.66 8.63 40.75
C PHE A 21 30.87 9.95 40.74
N LEU A 22 30.02 10.34 41.72
CA LEU A 22 29.74 9.88 43.10
C LEU A 22 28.43 10.60 43.55
N SER A 23 27.34 9.90 43.95
CA SER A 23 26.79 9.65 45.32
C SER A 23 26.40 10.90 46.15
N PRO A 24 25.65 10.82 47.29
CA PRO A 24 25.05 9.67 47.99
C PRO A 24 23.61 9.91 48.58
N ASP A 25 23.10 8.92 49.32
CA ASP A 25 22.09 8.96 50.39
C ASP A 25 20.58 9.01 50.06
N ASN A 26 19.87 7.86 50.14
CA ASN A 26 19.26 7.40 51.40
C ASN A 26 18.52 6.04 51.28
N VAL A 27 19.18 4.99 51.77
CA VAL A 27 18.73 3.99 52.75
C VAL A 27 17.34 3.30 52.64
N LEU A 28 17.42 2.02 52.25
CA LEU A 28 16.83 0.80 52.83
C LEU A 28 15.32 0.71 53.16
N HIS A 29 14.65 -0.23 52.48
CA HIS A 29 13.90 -1.27 53.19
C HIS A 29 14.06 -2.65 52.55
N LEU A 30 14.62 -3.56 53.35
CA LEU A 30 14.78 -4.99 53.12
C LEU A 30 13.42 -5.69 53.15
N ARG A 31 13.18 -6.69 52.28
CA ARG A 31 12.76 -8.05 52.68
C ARG A 31 13.12 -9.05 51.59
N GLY A 32 13.81 -10.11 52.01
CA GLY A 32 14.38 -11.13 51.14
C GLY A 32 13.37 -12.05 50.47
N ARG A 33 13.84 -12.66 49.38
CA ARG A 33 13.48 -14.00 48.92
C ARG A 33 14.62 -14.50 48.03
N THR A 34 15.57 -15.21 48.63
CA THR A 34 16.44 -16.14 47.90
C THR A 34 15.54 -17.26 47.36
N ARG A 35 15.43 -17.36 46.03
CA ARG A 35 14.92 -18.59 45.39
C ARG A 35 15.88 -18.97 44.27
N ARG A 36 16.66 -19.99 44.59
CA ARG A 36 17.30 -21.01 43.73
C ARG A 36 17.78 -20.58 42.35
N GLN A 37 19.11 -20.67 42.21
CA GLN A 37 19.77 -21.16 41.01
C GLN A 37 18.94 -22.28 40.39
N ASP A 38 18.58 -22.12 39.13
CA ASP A 38 18.39 -23.21 38.16
C ASP A 38 18.71 -22.58 36.80
N GLN A 39 19.98 -22.52 36.44
CA GLN A 39 20.37 -22.37 35.03
C GLN A 39 19.91 -23.65 34.31
N PRO A 40 19.06 -23.58 33.27
CA PRO A 40 18.90 -24.73 32.40
C PRO A 40 20.16 -24.93 31.54
N PRO A 41 20.53 -26.19 31.24
CA PRO A 41 21.85 -26.56 30.73
C PRO A 41 22.14 -25.99 29.35
N LEU A 42 23.43 -25.69 29.13
CA LEU A 42 24.01 -25.43 27.81
C LEU A 42 23.77 -26.64 26.91
N LEU A 43 22.72 -26.58 26.11
CA LEU A 43 22.59 -27.42 24.92
C LEU A 43 23.01 -26.58 23.72
N THR A 44 24.29 -26.76 23.41
CA THR A 44 24.86 -26.92 22.08
C THR A 44 23.80 -27.12 20.98
N THR A 45 24.02 -26.48 19.83
CA THR A 45 23.34 -26.70 18.54
C THR A 45 22.20 -25.71 18.23
N ALA A 46 22.57 -24.46 17.93
CA ALA A 46 21.70 -23.51 17.23
C ALA A 46 21.39 -23.91 15.76
N SER A 47 21.93 -25.04 15.28
CA SER A 47 21.78 -25.52 13.91
C SER A 47 20.61 -26.48 13.67
N GLU A 48 19.84 -26.87 14.69
CA GLU A 48 18.70 -27.80 14.53
C GLU A 48 17.31 -27.14 14.46
N LEU A 49 17.20 -25.82 14.70
CA LEU A 49 15.92 -25.10 14.52
C LEU A 49 15.69 -24.57 13.09
N ILE A 50 16.51 -24.98 12.12
CA ILE A 50 16.33 -24.62 10.70
C ILE A 50 15.59 -25.73 9.91
N THR A 51 15.39 -26.93 10.47
CA THR A 51 14.79 -28.08 9.75
C THR A 51 13.38 -28.46 10.23
N SER A 52 12.48 -27.48 10.37
CA SER A 52 11.04 -27.77 10.40
C SER A 52 10.14 -26.66 9.85
N ALA A 53 10.72 -25.58 9.28
CA ALA A 53 9.94 -24.66 8.47
C ALA A 53 9.79 -25.25 7.07
N SER A 54 8.62 -25.84 6.80
CA SER A 54 8.17 -26.10 5.43
C SER A 54 8.45 -24.86 4.56
N PRO A 55 9.02 -24.98 3.35
CA PRO A 55 9.42 -23.84 2.52
C PRO A 55 8.29 -22.82 2.23
N ALA A 56 7.04 -23.22 2.48
CA ALA A 56 5.83 -22.42 2.30
C ALA A 56 5.68 -21.24 3.29
N ASP A 57 6.32 -21.31 4.47
CA ASP A 57 6.08 -20.33 5.56
C ASP A 57 7.23 -19.34 5.78
N SER A 58 8.23 -19.34 4.87
CA SER A 58 9.32 -18.36 4.93
C SER A 58 8.79 -16.93 4.65
N PRO A 59 9.20 -15.90 5.43
CA PRO A 59 8.70 -14.53 5.28
C PRO A 59 8.97 -13.94 3.88
N THR A 60 9.94 -14.48 3.15
CA THR A 60 10.27 -14.09 1.77
C THR A 60 9.26 -14.62 0.75
N VAL A 61 8.76 -15.85 0.92
CA VAL A 61 7.71 -16.44 0.07
C VAL A 61 6.35 -15.81 0.40
N LEU A 62 6.05 -15.61 1.69
CA LEU A 62 4.84 -14.88 2.12
C LEU A 62 4.82 -13.44 1.56
N ARG A 63 5.97 -12.77 1.52
CA ARG A 63 6.13 -11.43 0.92
C ARG A 63 5.96 -11.45 -0.61
N ALA A 64 6.15 -12.57 -1.31
CA ALA A 64 5.79 -12.69 -2.73
C ALA A 64 4.30 -13.03 -2.92
N GLN A 65 3.70 -13.80 -2.00
CA GLN A 65 2.28 -14.19 -2.02
C GLN A 65 1.30 -13.05 -1.68
N ILE A 66 1.68 -12.11 -0.79
CA ILE A 66 0.79 -11.06 -0.26
C ILE A 66 0.32 -10.05 -1.33
N TRP A 67 1.13 -9.73 -2.35
CA TRP A 67 0.74 -8.75 -3.39
C TRP A 67 -0.12 -9.32 -4.52
N LYS A 68 -0.30 -10.65 -4.59
CA LYS A 68 -1.07 -11.30 -5.67
C LYS A 68 -2.45 -11.78 -5.27
N ASN A 69 -2.87 -11.65 -4.02
CA ASN A 69 -4.11 -12.28 -3.56
C ASN A 69 -5.06 -11.30 -2.87
N PRO A 70 -5.88 -10.53 -3.62
CA PRO A 70 -7.11 -10.01 -3.06
C PRO A 70 -8.12 -11.17 -3.01
N LYS A 71 -7.96 -12.08 -2.03
CA LYS A 71 -9.03 -13.01 -1.66
C LYS A 71 -10.16 -12.16 -1.06
N VAL A 72 -11.05 -11.68 -1.91
CA VAL A 72 -12.37 -11.17 -1.51
C VAL A 72 -13.37 -12.24 -1.92
N GLU A 73 -13.59 -13.20 -1.01
CA GLU A 73 -14.76 -14.10 -0.97
C GLU A 73 -15.23 -14.67 -2.32
N GLY A 74 -14.53 -15.63 -2.92
CA GLY A 74 -15.06 -16.42 -4.06
C GLY A 74 -15.46 -15.63 -5.33
N LYS A 75 -15.33 -14.30 -5.34
CA LYS A 75 -15.69 -13.41 -6.44
C LYS A 75 -14.46 -13.11 -7.27
N ARG A 76 -14.60 -13.22 -8.59
CA ARG A 76 -13.54 -12.88 -9.54
C ARG A 76 -13.57 -11.38 -9.77
N LEU A 77 -12.66 -10.65 -9.12
CA LEU A 77 -12.61 -9.20 -9.17
C LEU A 77 -11.39 -8.70 -9.94
N VAL A 78 -11.61 -7.70 -10.79
CA VAL A 78 -10.55 -6.99 -11.52
C VAL A 78 -10.63 -5.52 -11.21
N THR A 79 -9.49 -4.94 -10.85
CA THR A 79 -9.39 -3.51 -10.54
C THR A 79 -8.62 -2.77 -11.63
N SER A 80 -9.04 -1.54 -11.91
CA SER A 80 -8.28 -0.60 -12.73
C SER A 80 -8.32 0.78 -12.08
N THR A 81 -7.20 1.49 -12.11
CA THR A 81 -7.06 2.80 -11.46
C THR A 81 -6.48 3.84 -12.40
N HIS A 82 -7.10 5.01 -12.44
CA HIS A 82 -6.56 6.20 -13.11
C HIS A 82 -6.16 7.25 -12.07
N LYS A 83 -4.87 7.57 -12.00
CA LYS A 83 -4.31 8.49 -10.99
C LYS A 83 -4.17 9.92 -11.51
N ASN A 84 -4.29 10.91 -10.62
CA ASN A 84 -4.03 12.33 -10.88
C ASN A 84 -4.87 12.98 -12.01
N ALA A 85 -6.11 12.50 -12.22
CA ALA A 85 -7.04 13.13 -13.16
C ALA A 85 -7.28 14.61 -12.79
N ASN A 86 -7.28 15.50 -13.79
CA ASN A 86 -7.47 16.93 -13.62
C ASN A 86 -8.96 17.32 -13.52
N ILE A 87 -9.71 16.62 -12.67
CA ILE A 87 -11.13 16.82 -12.46
C ILE A 87 -11.41 16.79 -10.95
N SER A 88 -12.48 17.46 -10.51
CA SER A 88 -12.94 17.36 -9.12
C SER A 88 -13.64 16.04 -8.84
N ASP A 89 -13.37 15.50 -7.66
CA ASP A 89 -13.98 14.29 -7.08
C ASP A 89 -15.49 14.30 -7.17
N ILE A 90 -16.13 15.43 -6.84
CA ILE A 90 -17.59 15.55 -6.80
C ILE A 90 -18.20 15.36 -8.21
N LYS A 91 -17.55 15.91 -9.24
CA LYS A 91 -18.01 15.78 -10.63
C LYS A 91 -17.91 14.34 -11.12
N VAL A 92 -16.82 13.67 -10.79
CA VAL A 92 -16.61 12.25 -11.13
C VAL A 92 -17.62 11.37 -10.40
N ARG A 93 -17.83 11.59 -9.09
CA ARG A 93 -18.77 10.79 -8.27
C ARG A 93 -20.19 10.79 -8.83
N ARG A 94 -20.67 11.93 -9.34
CA ARG A 94 -22.00 12.03 -9.97
C ARG A 94 -22.14 11.15 -11.21
N THR A 95 -21.05 10.91 -11.94
CA THR A 95 -21.06 10.03 -13.12
C THR A 95 -20.91 8.58 -12.69
N LEU A 96 -20.04 8.30 -11.71
CA LEU A 96 -19.87 6.95 -11.17
C LEU A 96 -21.12 6.41 -10.49
N SER A 97 -21.90 7.27 -9.81
CA SER A 97 -23.16 6.85 -9.19
C SER A 97 -24.17 6.30 -10.19
N GLU A 98 -24.13 6.77 -11.45
CA GLU A 98 -25.00 6.25 -12.50
C GLU A 98 -24.58 4.84 -12.93
N MET A 99 -23.28 4.51 -12.87
CA MET A 99 -22.71 3.27 -13.44
C MET A 99 -22.71 2.08 -12.47
N ARG A 100 -22.74 2.34 -11.16
CA ARG A 100 -22.66 1.27 -10.15
C ARG A 100 -23.77 0.24 -10.34
N GLY A 101 -23.40 -1.04 -10.33
CA GLY A 101 -24.34 -2.15 -10.43
C GLY A 101 -24.87 -2.44 -11.83
N ARG A 102 -24.49 -1.69 -12.87
CA ARG A 102 -24.87 -1.99 -14.26
C ARG A 102 -23.95 -3.00 -14.92
N SER A 103 -24.43 -3.63 -15.99
CA SER A 103 -23.58 -4.40 -16.89
C SER A 103 -22.57 -3.47 -17.60
N VAL A 104 -21.40 -3.99 -17.97
CA VAL A 104 -20.38 -3.16 -18.63
C VAL A 104 -20.87 -2.62 -19.98
N VAL A 105 -21.66 -3.41 -20.72
CA VAL A 105 -22.21 -3.00 -22.02
C VAL A 105 -23.16 -1.81 -21.86
N GLU A 106 -24.09 -1.87 -20.91
CA GLU A 106 -24.98 -0.74 -20.58
C GLU A 106 -24.19 0.50 -20.14
N ALA A 107 -23.20 0.31 -19.27
CA ALA A 107 -22.39 1.40 -18.76
C ALA A 107 -21.64 2.12 -19.89
N LEU A 108 -21.07 1.39 -20.84
CA LEU A 108 -20.38 1.96 -22.00
C LEU A 108 -21.34 2.77 -22.88
N ALA A 109 -22.54 2.26 -23.15
CA ALA A 109 -23.55 2.96 -23.94
C ALA A 109 -23.97 4.30 -23.29
N ILE A 110 -24.16 4.32 -21.96
CA ILE A 110 -24.54 5.55 -21.25
C ILE A 110 -23.38 6.55 -21.25
N LEU A 111 -22.14 6.08 -21.08
CA LEU A 111 -20.96 6.96 -21.02
C LEU A 111 -20.66 7.59 -22.37
N GLU A 112 -20.93 6.89 -23.47
CA GLU A 112 -20.76 7.39 -24.84
C GLU A 112 -21.64 8.62 -25.11
N TRP A 113 -22.89 8.60 -24.62
CA TRP A 113 -23.84 9.71 -24.78
C TRP A 113 -23.91 10.66 -23.59
N SER A 114 -23.01 10.52 -22.61
CA SER A 114 -23.06 11.34 -21.39
C SER A 114 -22.61 12.78 -21.67
N PRO A 115 -23.42 13.80 -21.33
CA PRO A 115 -23.02 15.21 -21.48
C PRO A 115 -21.94 15.63 -20.46
N ARG A 116 -21.58 14.75 -19.53
CA ARG A 116 -20.67 15.06 -18.43
C ARG A 116 -19.21 14.86 -18.87
N ARG A 117 -18.38 15.89 -18.65
CA ARG A 117 -16.91 15.85 -18.87
C ARG A 117 -16.18 14.58 -18.38
N PRO A 118 -16.43 14.02 -17.17
CA PRO A 118 -15.75 12.80 -16.72
C PRO A 118 -16.13 11.53 -17.51
N GLY A 119 -17.19 11.55 -18.35
CA GLY A 119 -17.67 10.39 -19.10
C GLY A 119 -16.57 9.72 -19.92
N TYR A 120 -15.82 10.52 -20.70
CA TYR A 120 -14.69 10.04 -21.49
C TYR A 120 -13.60 9.33 -20.67
N LEU A 121 -13.25 9.88 -19.50
CA LEU A 121 -12.23 9.26 -18.63
C LEU A 121 -12.71 7.92 -18.07
N VAL A 122 -13.97 7.84 -17.63
CA VAL A 122 -14.55 6.61 -17.08
C VAL A 122 -14.71 5.55 -18.18
N TRP A 123 -15.10 5.95 -19.38
CA TRP A 123 -15.22 5.07 -20.54
C TRP A 123 -13.88 4.39 -20.88
N ASN A 124 -12.79 5.17 -20.95
CA ASN A 124 -11.45 4.62 -21.14
C ASN A 124 -11.06 3.68 -20.01
N LEU A 125 -11.37 4.05 -18.75
CA LEU A 125 -11.04 3.24 -17.59
C LEU A 125 -11.76 1.87 -17.61
N ILE A 126 -13.04 1.84 -17.97
CA ILE A 126 -13.80 0.58 -18.11
C ILE A 126 -13.22 -0.29 -19.23
N LYS A 127 -12.83 0.30 -20.37
CA LYS A 127 -12.16 -0.44 -21.44
C LYS A 127 -10.84 -1.08 -21.00
N THR A 128 -10.03 -0.34 -20.24
CA THR A 128 -8.78 -0.92 -19.68
C THR A 128 -9.08 -2.03 -18.68
N ALA A 129 -10.13 -1.89 -17.85
CA ALA A 129 -10.52 -2.93 -16.90
C ALA A 129 -11.01 -4.21 -17.62
N LEU A 130 -11.73 -4.07 -18.74
CA LEU A 130 -12.11 -5.20 -19.59
C LEU A 130 -10.91 -5.91 -20.21
N ALA A 131 -9.92 -5.16 -20.69
CA ALA A 131 -8.68 -5.74 -21.22
C ALA A 131 -7.96 -6.54 -20.13
N ASN A 132 -7.77 -5.94 -18.95
CA ASN A 132 -7.17 -6.63 -17.80
C ASN A 132 -7.95 -7.88 -17.39
N ALA A 133 -9.28 -7.84 -17.46
CA ALA A 133 -10.11 -9.00 -17.14
C ALA A 133 -9.93 -10.15 -18.14
N ARG A 134 -9.81 -9.83 -19.43
CA ARG A 134 -9.52 -10.81 -20.49
C ARG A 134 -8.15 -11.45 -20.30
N ASP A 135 -7.15 -10.65 -19.92
CA ASP A 135 -5.78 -11.14 -19.72
C ASP A 135 -5.69 -12.06 -18.49
N ILE A 136 -6.42 -11.75 -17.40
CA ILE A 136 -6.36 -12.52 -16.14
C ILE A 136 -7.22 -13.79 -16.20
N TYR A 137 -8.45 -13.71 -16.73
CA TYR A 137 -9.44 -14.80 -16.67
C TYR A 137 -9.64 -15.53 -18.02
N GLY A 138 -8.96 -15.10 -19.08
CA GLY A 138 -9.07 -15.66 -20.42
C GLY A 138 -10.26 -15.13 -21.23
N SER A 139 -10.36 -15.57 -22.48
CA SER A 139 -11.36 -15.09 -23.46
C SER A 139 -12.71 -15.81 -23.41
N ASN A 140 -12.97 -16.59 -22.35
CA ASN A 140 -14.28 -17.23 -22.18
C ASN A 140 -15.38 -16.15 -22.16
N ASN A 141 -16.62 -16.51 -22.51
CA ASN A 141 -17.75 -15.58 -22.65
C ASN A 141 -18.16 -14.95 -21.30
N ILE A 142 -17.33 -14.04 -20.80
CA ILE A 142 -17.49 -13.34 -19.53
C ILE A 142 -18.53 -12.24 -19.73
N ARG A 143 -19.47 -12.13 -18.80
CA ARG A 143 -20.45 -11.04 -18.72
C ARG A 143 -20.08 -10.13 -17.53
N PRO A 144 -19.06 -9.27 -17.68
CA PRO A 144 -18.54 -8.52 -16.55
C PRO A 144 -19.57 -7.48 -16.10
N ARG A 145 -19.67 -7.31 -14.79
CA ARG A 145 -20.54 -6.33 -14.13
C ARG A 145 -19.71 -5.38 -13.29
N ILE A 146 -20.16 -4.13 -13.18
CA ILE A 146 -19.48 -3.15 -12.33
C ILE A 146 -19.85 -3.40 -10.87
N HIS A 147 -18.89 -3.88 -10.07
CA HIS A 147 -19.05 -4.14 -8.64
C HIS A 147 -18.92 -2.85 -7.81
N SER A 148 -17.77 -2.19 -7.90
CA SER A 148 -17.52 -0.93 -7.20
C SER A 148 -16.92 0.12 -8.14
N CYS A 149 -17.29 1.38 -7.90
CA CYS A 149 -16.80 2.54 -8.62
C CYS A 149 -16.62 3.71 -7.65
N GLU A 150 -15.37 4.10 -7.46
CA GLU A 150 -14.97 5.07 -6.46
C GLU A 150 -14.07 6.15 -7.04
N ALA A 151 -14.24 7.36 -6.50
CA ALA A 151 -13.38 8.49 -6.79
C ALA A 151 -12.81 9.04 -5.49
N HIS A 152 -11.51 8.81 -5.30
CA HIS A 152 -10.74 9.33 -4.19
C HIS A 152 -10.19 10.71 -4.53
N ARG A 153 -10.06 11.52 -3.49
CA ARG A 153 -9.48 12.85 -3.58
C ARG A 153 -7.97 12.73 -3.75
N GLY A 154 -7.43 13.37 -4.77
CA GLY A 154 -5.99 13.45 -5.00
C GLY A 154 -5.37 14.75 -4.47
N PRO A 155 -4.07 14.97 -4.74
CA PRO A 155 -3.36 16.16 -4.29
C PRO A 155 -3.96 17.43 -4.90
N LYS A 156 -4.20 18.45 -4.06
CA LYS A 156 -4.76 19.73 -4.52
C LYS A 156 -3.66 20.75 -4.72
N VAL A 157 -3.57 21.27 -5.94
CA VAL A 157 -2.60 22.30 -6.27
C VAL A 157 -3.12 23.67 -5.82
N ARG A 158 -2.30 24.41 -5.07
CA ARG A 158 -2.62 25.77 -4.59
C ARG A 158 -2.26 26.80 -5.66
N ARG A 159 -3.14 27.78 -5.88
CA ARG A 159 -2.89 28.98 -6.67
C ARG A 159 -3.40 30.19 -5.90
N ALA A 160 -2.71 31.31 -6.01
CA ALA A 160 -3.20 32.57 -5.47
C ALA A 160 -4.21 33.18 -6.46
N ARG A 161 -5.24 33.84 -5.94
CA ARG A 161 -6.22 34.63 -6.70
C ARG A 161 -6.35 35.97 -6.00
N PHE A 162 -6.10 37.05 -6.71
CA PHE A 162 -6.33 38.40 -6.19
C PHE A 162 -7.84 38.63 -6.00
N ALA A 163 -8.19 39.25 -4.88
CA ALA A 163 -9.54 39.63 -4.52
C ALA A 163 -9.59 41.13 -4.20
N GLY A 164 -10.81 41.67 -4.03
CA GLY A 164 -10.98 43.10 -3.74
C GLY A 164 -10.32 43.55 -2.44
N ARG A 165 -9.98 44.85 -2.37
CA ARG A 165 -9.30 45.50 -1.23
C ARG A 165 -7.94 44.90 -0.88
N GLY A 166 -7.11 44.62 -1.89
CA GLY A 166 -5.74 44.10 -1.70
C GLY A 166 -5.65 42.69 -1.09
N ARG A 167 -6.75 41.92 -1.07
CA ARG A 167 -6.78 40.59 -0.45
C ARG A 167 -6.25 39.51 -1.39
N LEU A 168 -5.57 38.50 -0.82
CA LEU A 168 -5.13 37.30 -1.53
C LEU A 168 -5.94 36.08 -1.10
N GLN A 169 -6.70 35.50 -2.03
CA GLN A 169 -7.46 34.26 -1.80
C GLN A 169 -6.72 33.04 -2.36
N ARG A 170 -6.99 31.87 -1.78
CA ARG A 170 -6.44 30.59 -2.23
C ARG A 170 -7.42 29.88 -3.16
N TYR A 171 -7.08 29.79 -4.44
CA TYR A 171 -7.74 28.89 -5.39
C TYR A 171 -7.08 27.50 -5.32
N ARG A 172 -7.89 26.43 -5.29
CA ARG A 172 -7.42 25.04 -5.24
C ARG A 172 -7.81 24.34 -6.53
N ARG A 173 -6.85 23.86 -7.32
CA ARG A 173 -7.11 22.95 -8.46
C ARG A 173 -7.12 21.51 -7.93
N PRO A 174 -8.30 20.84 -7.84
CA PRO A 174 -8.37 19.48 -7.34
C PRO A 174 -7.86 18.46 -8.36
N ARG A 175 -7.28 17.38 -7.86
CA ARG A 175 -7.00 16.16 -8.63
C ARG A 175 -7.80 15.00 -8.06
N THR A 176 -8.00 13.94 -8.85
CA THR A 176 -8.72 12.73 -8.43
C THR A 176 -8.00 11.46 -8.82
N HIS A 177 -8.16 10.45 -8.00
CA HIS A 177 -7.86 9.06 -8.35
C HIS A 177 -9.20 8.33 -8.53
N ILE A 178 -9.37 7.67 -9.68
CA ILE A 178 -10.60 6.97 -10.02
C ILE A 178 -10.27 5.47 -9.99
N THR A 179 -11.09 4.70 -9.30
CA THR A 179 -10.96 3.24 -9.17
C THR A 179 -12.25 2.59 -9.65
N VAL A 180 -12.12 1.65 -10.56
CA VAL A 180 -13.23 0.83 -11.05
C VAL A 180 -12.89 -0.64 -10.78
N THR A 181 -13.84 -1.34 -10.17
CA THR A 181 -13.75 -2.78 -9.89
C THR A 181 -14.86 -3.49 -10.66
N LEU A 182 -14.46 -4.42 -11.52
CA LEU A 182 -15.35 -5.31 -12.24
C LEU A 182 -15.45 -6.65 -11.52
N GLU A 183 -16.63 -7.25 -11.56
CA GLU A 183 -16.90 -8.63 -11.18
C GLU A 183 -17.12 -9.45 -12.46
N VAL A 184 -16.46 -10.60 -12.53
CA VAL A 184 -16.30 -11.45 -13.73
C VAL A 184 -16.94 -12.82 -13.51
#